data_AF-A0A1H3S293-F1
#
_entry.id   AF-A0A1H3S293-F1
#
_cell.length_a   1.000
_cell.length_b   1.000
_cell.length_c   1.000
_cell.angle_alpha   90.00
_cell.angle_beta   90.00
_cell.angle_gamma   90.00
#
_symmetry.space_group_name_H-M   'P 1'
#
loop_
_entity.id
_entity.type
_entity.pdbx_description
1 polymer ?
#
loop_
_entity_poly.entity_id
_entity_poly.type
_entity_poly.pdbx_seq_one_letter_code
_entity_poly.pdbx_strand_id
1 'polypeptide(L)'
;MAEFDELFTTLRGIARKGSTRLRIELEPAPQVAEKAAGLAMREIGCCSFFTFTLTAATGELQLDITVPATQAPILDALHTRATTAAGSPT
;
A
#
# COMPACT_ATOMS: atom_id res chain seq x y z
N MET A 1 3.39 -6.06 9.23
CA MET A 1 4.66 -5.60 8.61
C MET A 1 5.34 -6.59 7.63
N ALA A 2 5.42 -7.92 7.81
CA ALA A 2 6.00 -8.81 6.77
C ALA A 2 5.05 -9.06 5.59
N GLU A 3 3.74 -9.08 5.83
CA GLU A 3 2.73 -9.37 4.80
C GLU A 3 2.68 -8.31 3.67
N PHE A 4 3.15 -7.08 3.92
CA PHE A 4 3.24 -6.05 2.88
C PHE A 4 4.30 -6.37 1.82
N ASP A 5 5.37 -7.08 2.18
CA ASP A 5 6.45 -7.43 1.26
C ASP A 5 5.94 -8.31 0.12
N GLU A 6 5.07 -9.27 0.44
CA GLU A 6 4.47 -10.15 -0.56
C GLU A 6 3.51 -9.38 -1.47
N LEU A 7 2.78 -8.38 -0.94
CA LEU A 7 1.97 -7.49 -1.75
C LEU A 7 2.83 -6.62 -2.69
N PHE A 8 3.99 -6.17 -2.23
CA PHE A 8 4.91 -5.35 -3.04
C PHE A 8 5.51 -6.10 -4.23
N THR A 9 5.49 -7.44 -4.25
CA THR A 9 5.87 -8.21 -5.45
C THR A 9 4.91 -8.01 -6.63
N THR A 10 3.66 -7.61 -6.34
CA THR A 10 2.63 -7.32 -7.34
C THR A 10 2.49 -5.82 -7.63
N LEU A 11 3.44 -5.03 -7.14
CA LEU A 11 3.45 -3.58 -7.27
C LEU A 11 3.80 -3.19 -8.71
N ARG A 12 2.87 -2.49 -9.37
CA ARG A 12 3.08 -1.91 -10.71
C ARG A 12 3.57 -0.47 -10.65
N GLY A 13 3.27 0.23 -9.55
CA GLY A 13 3.63 1.63 -9.38
C GLY A 13 3.44 2.09 -7.96
N ILE A 14 4.20 3.11 -7.57
CA ILE A 14 4.04 3.78 -6.30
C ILE A 14 4.24 5.28 -6.47
N ALA A 15 3.34 6.05 -5.88
CA ALA A 15 3.35 7.49 -5.96
C ALA A 15 2.98 8.11 -4.62
N ARG A 16 3.85 8.98 -4.11
CA ARG A 16 3.52 9.79 -2.93
C ARG A 16 2.66 10.99 -3.33
N LYS A 17 1.40 11.00 -2.92
CA LYS A 17 0.43 12.06 -3.21
C LYS A 17 0.37 13.06 -2.04
N GLY A 18 1.51 13.71 -1.76
CA GLY A 18 1.66 14.66 -0.66
C GLY A 18 2.22 14.02 0.63
N SER A 19 2.28 14.81 1.71
CA SER A 19 2.98 14.40 2.94
C SER A 19 2.30 13.26 3.70
N THR A 20 0.98 13.14 3.57
CA THR A 20 0.11 12.25 4.37
C THR A 20 -0.59 11.17 3.57
N ARG A 21 -0.31 11.06 2.27
CA ARG A 21 -1.02 10.14 1.37
C ARG A 21 -0.06 9.42 0.44
N LEU A 22 -0.17 8.10 0.43
CA LEU A 22 0.61 7.20 -0.41
C LEU A 22 -0.33 6.42 -1.31
N ARG A 23 -0.03 6.41 -2.60
CA ARG A 23 -0.76 5.62 -3.58
C ARG A 23 0.10 4.48 -4.08
N ILE A 24 -0.47 3.29 -4.05
CA ILE A 24 0.13 2.06 -4.54
C ILE A 24 -0.75 1.53 -5.67
N GLU A 25 -0.13 1.24 -6.80
CA GLU A 25 -0.75 0.61 -7.96
C GLU A 25 -0.33 -0.85 -7.99
N LEU A 26 -1.30 -1.74 -8.05
CA LEU A 26 -1.11 -3.19 -7.98
C LEU A 26 -1.52 -3.85 -9.30
N GLU A 27 -1.09 -5.10 -9.48
CA GLU A 27 -1.61 -5.95 -10.54
C GLU A 27 -3.14 -6.11 -10.39
N PRO A 28 -3.93 -5.97 -11.47
CA PRO A 28 -5.38 -5.92 -11.41
C PRO A 28 -5.94 -7.35 -11.42
N ALA A 29 -5.49 -8.15 -10.45
CA ALA A 29 -5.88 -9.54 -10.27
C ALA A 29 -6.77 -9.70 -9.03
N PRO A 30 -7.84 -10.53 -9.08
CA PRO A 30 -8.74 -10.73 -7.96
C PRO A 30 -8.02 -11.14 -6.67
N GLN A 31 -7.04 -12.03 -6.79
CA GLN A 31 -6.25 -12.55 -5.66
C GLN A 31 -5.42 -11.44 -5.00
N VAL A 32 -4.95 -10.46 -5.78
CA VAL A 32 -4.20 -9.31 -5.28
C VAL A 32 -5.12 -8.34 -4.57
N ALA A 33 -6.34 -8.14 -5.09
CA ALA A 33 -7.36 -7.33 -4.42
C ALA A 33 -7.76 -7.94 -3.07
N GLU A 34 -7.99 -9.25 -3.01
CA GLU A 34 -8.30 -9.98 -1.78
C GLU A 34 -7.17 -9.87 -0.75
N LYS A 35 -5.91 -10.07 -1.18
CA LYS A 35 -4.74 -9.87 -0.32
C LYS A 35 -4.63 -8.44 0.20
N ALA A 36 -4.78 -7.43 -0.68
CA ALA A 36 -4.71 -6.02 -0.31
C ALA A 36 -5.80 -5.64 0.70
N ALA A 37 -7.04 -6.13 0.51
CA ALA A 37 -8.15 -5.89 1.42
C ALA A 37 -7.94 -6.56 2.78
N GLY A 38 -7.56 -7.84 2.80
CA GLY A 38 -7.29 -8.58 4.05
C GLY A 38 -6.16 -7.94 4.87
N LEU A 39 -5.13 -7.44 4.18
CA LEU A 39 -4.00 -6.77 4.80
C LEU A 39 -4.38 -5.40 5.36
N ALA A 40 -5.14 -4.60 4.60
CA ALA A 40 -5.68 -3.32 5.07
C ALA A 40 -6.51 -3.51 6.35
N MET A 41 -7.36 -4.54 6.40
CA MET A 41 -8.17 -4.85 7.60
C MET A 41 -7.32 -5.25 8.81
N ARG A 42 -6.24 -6.01 8.62
CA ARG A 42 -5.33 -6.42 9.69
C ARG A 42 -4.51 -5.26 10.24
N GLU A 43 -4.01 -4.38 9.39
CA GLU A 43 -3.12 -3.29 9.80
C GLU A 43 -3.89 -2.15 10.50
N ILE A 44 -5.17 -1.93 10.18
CA ILE A 44 -6.07 -1.08 10.99
C ILE A 44 -6.10 -1.54 12.46
N GLY A 45 -5.98 -2.85 12.70
CA GLY A 45 -5.94 -3.44 14.04
C GLY A 45 -4.64 -3.21 14.81
N CYS A 46 -3.51 -3.00 14.12
CA CYS A 46 -2.20 -2.77 14.75
C CYS A 46 -1.88 -1.27 14.87
N CYS A 47 -2.41 -0.44 13.97
CA CYS A 47 -2.24 1.01 13.95
C CYS A 47 -3.53 1.66 13.46
N SER A 48 -4.44 2.02 14.39
CA SER A 48 -5.79 2.50 14.06
C SER A 48 -5.89 3.88 13.38
N PHE A 49 -4.75 4.47 13.01
CA PHE A 49 -4.67 5.80 12.38
C PHE A 49 -4.57 5.75 10.86
N PHE A 50 -4.34 4.57 10.28
CA PHE A 50 -4.27 4.40 8.84
C PHE A 50 -5.67 4.31 8.24
N THR A 51 -5.92 5.12 7.22
CA THR A 51 -7.09 4.99 6.36
C THR A 51 -6.64 4.33 5.06
N PHE A 52 -7.14 3.13 4.80
CA PHE A 52 -6.89 2.40 3.57
C PHE A 52 -8.12 2.52 2.65
N THR A 53 -7.90 2.92 1.41
CA THR A 53 -8.93 3.00 0.36
C THR A 53 -8.49 2.12 -0.80
N LEU A 54 -9.10 0.94 -0.92
CA LEU A 54 -8.86 0.05 -2.06
C LEU A 54 -9.87 0.39 -3.16
N THR A 55 -9.39 0.66 -4.37
CA THR A 55 -10.17 0.89 -5.57
C THR A 55 -9.84 -0.20 -6.58
N ALA A 56 -10.83 -1.03 -6.90
CA ALA A 56 -10.74 -2.02 -7.96
C ALA A 56 -11.65 -1.58 -9.12
N ALA A 57 -11.04 -1.29 -10.27
CA ALA A 57 -11.71 -0.94 -11.51
C ALA A 57 -11.25 -1.89 -12.63
N THR A 58 -11.89 -1.82 -13.79
CA THR A 58 -11.53 -2.69 -14.92
C THR A 58 -10.08 -2.43 -15.36
N GLY A 59 -9.20 -3.38 -15.08
CA GLY A 59 -7.77 -3.29 -15.41
C GLY A 59 -6.90 -2.48 -14.43
N GLU A 60 -7.50 -1.95 -13.36
CA GLU A 60 -6.80 -1.14 -12.36
C GLU A 60 -7.10 -1.62 -10.95
N LEU A 61 -6.04 -1.78 -10.16
CA LEU A 61 -6.14 -2.01 -8.73
C LEU A 61 -5.24 -1.02 -8.02
N GLN A 62 -5.84 -0.18 -7.19
CA GLN A 62 -5.16 0.90 -6.49
C GLN A 62 -5.45 0.82 -5.00
N LEU A 63 -4.41 0.87 -4.18
CA LEU A 63 -4.51 1.02 -2.74
C LEU A 63 -4.00 2.41 -2.35
N ASP A 64 -4.88 3.22 -1.79
CA ASP A 64 -4.57 4.54 -1.28
C ASP A 64 -4.49 4.49 0.26
N ILE A 65 -3.37 4.95 0.82
CA ILE A 65 -3.06 4.91 2.25
C ILE A 65 -2.93 6.34 2.73
N THR A 66 -3.79 6.74 3.66
CA THR A 66 -3.78 8.09 4.26
C THR A 66 -3.53 8.00 5.76
N VAL A 67 -2.74 8.92 6.30
CA VAL A 67 -2.43 9.04 7.73
C VAL A 67 -2.61 10.48 8.22
N PRO A 68 -2.86 10.72 9.51
CA PRO A 68 -2.76 12.07 10.07
C PRO A 68 -1.33 12.63 9.95
N ALA A 69 -1.20 13.96 9.89
CA ALA A 69 0.10 14.63 9.67
C ALA A 69 1.17 14.28 10.72
N THR A 70 0.77 14.00 11.96
CA THR A 70 1.65 13.54 13.05
C THR A 70 2.31 12.19 12.76
N GLN A 71 1.73 11.41 11.85
CA GLN A 71 2.19 10.09 11.43
C GLN A 71 2.76 10.10 10.00
N ALA A 72 3.08 11.27 9.43
CA ALA A 72 3.79 11.35 8.15
C ALA A 72 5.11 10.54 8.09
N PRO A 73 5.90 10.39 9.17
CA PRO A 73 7.14 9.59 9.15
C PRO A 73 6.90 8.09 8.86
N ILE A 74 5.79 7.52 9.35
CA ILE A 74 5.51 6.09 9.11
C ILE A 74 5.14 5.84 7.64
N LEU A 75 4.52 6.82 6.99
CA LEU A 75 4.23 6.78 5.56
C LEU A 75 5.50 6.85 4.71
N ASP A 76 6.52 7.58 5.19
CA ASP A 76 7.84 7.66 4.55
C ASP A 76 8.60 6.32 4.62
N ALA A 77 8.58 5.68 5.79
CA ALA A 77 9.14 4.34 5.97
C ALA A 77 8.43 3.31 5.06
N LEU A 78 7.11 3.39 4.95
CA LEU A 78 6.34 2.52 4.06
C LEU A 78 6.68 2.76 2.58
N HIS A 79 6.79 4.02 2.16
CA HIS A 79 7.17 4.39 0.80
C HIS A 79 8.57 3.88 0.44
N THR A 80 9.54 4.09 1.33
CA THR A 80 10.92 3.61 1.15
C THR A 80 10.93 2.09 1.00
N ARG A 81 10.22 1.37 1.87
CA ARG A 81 10.16 -0.09 1.82
C ARG A 81 9.55 -0.61 0.52
N ALA A 82 8.43 -0.05 0.10
CA ALA A 82 7.78 -0.43 -1.15
C ALA A 82 8.65 -0.12 -2.37
N THR A 83 9.38 0.99 -2.34
CA THR A 83 10.34 1.35 -3.40
C THR A 83 11.53 0.37 -3.43
N THR A 84 12.05 -0.03 -2.28
CA THR A 84 13.11 -1.05 -2.19
C THR A 84 12.61 -2.39 -2.74
N ALA A 85 11.40 -2.82 -2.38
CA ALA A 85 10.83 -4.06 -2.88
C ALA A 85 10.60 -4.04 -4.41
N ALA A 86 10.08 -2.93 -4.95
CA ALA A 86 9.87 -2.77 -6.39
C ALA A 86 11.15 -2.53 -7.20
N GLY A 87 12.16 -1.94 -6.57
CA GLY A 87 13.49 -1.70 -7.13
C GLY A 87 14.47 -2.85 -6.91
N SER A 88 14.04 -3.96 -6.31
CA SER A 88 14.82 -5.18 -6.19
C SER A 88 14.53 -6.07 -7.40
N PRO A 89 15.34 -6.01 -8.49
CA PRO A 89 15.28 -7.04 -9.50
C PRO A 89 15.66 -8.37 -8.85
N THR A 90 14.74 -9.33 -8.85
CA THR A 90 15.07 -10.75 -8.64
C THR A 90 15.16 -11.40 -10.01
#